data_AF-A0A352PRB9-F1
#
_entry.id   AF-A0A352PRB9-F1
#
_cell.length_a   1.000
_cell.length_b   1.000
_cell.length_c   1.000
_cell.angle_alpha   90.00
_cell.angle_beta   90.00
_cell.angle_gamma   90.00
#
_symmetry.space_group_name_H-M   'P 1'
#
loop_
_entity.id
_entity.type
_entity.pdbx_description
1 polymer ?
#
loop_
_entity_poly.entity_id
_entity_poly.type
_entity_poly.pdbx_seq_one_letter_code
_entity_poly.pdbx_strand_id
1 'polypeptide(L)'
;MDVFDFTLLSMTGSLLAGFLGSLTGLGGGVVIVPLLTLGLGVDIRYAIGASLVSVILTFLSSSAAYVKEGFSNIRIGMFLEMATTMGALLGAMLAARIPTAAIAVIFGVVLIYSAYLSLHPPHGQVGLEASDPLAVRLRLDASYPTLDGPVAYHVHAVPTGFSLMFVAGALSGLLGIGSGAVKVLAMDRAMHIPFKVSTTTSNFMIGVTAAASAGIYLNRGYIDPGLAM
;
A
#
# COMPACT_ATOMS: atom_id res chain seq x y z
N MET A 1 15.18 23.91 15.99
CA MET A 1 13.73 23.76 16.17
C MET A 1 13.51 23.39 17.62
N ASP A 2 12.59 24.07 18.31
CA ASP A 2 12.18 23.62 19.64
C ASP A 2 11.41 22.30 19.53
N VAL A 3 11.44 21.50 20.59
CA VAL A 3 10.74 20.19 20.65
C VAL A 3 9.25 20.36 20.37
N PHE A 4 8.67 21.47 20.80
CA PHE A 4 7.27 21.79 20.57
C PHE A 4 6.94 22.00 19.08
N ASP A 5 7.78 22.76 18.37
CA ASP A 5 7.61 23.01 16.92
C ASP A 5 7.77 21.73 16.11
N PHE A 6 8.74 20.89 16.50
CA PHE A 6 8.97 19.59 15.87
C PHE A 6 7.76 18.67 16.03
N THR A 7 7.23 18.53 17.24
CA THR A 7 6.05 17.70 17.52
C THR A 7 4.82 18.19 16.79
N LEU A 8 4.58 19.51 16.77
CA LEU A 8 3.43 20.09 16.08
C LEU A 8 3.52 19.87 14.56
N LEU A 9 4.70 20.04 13.96
CA LEU A 9 4.94 19.80 12.54
C LEU A 9 4.78 18.32 12.19
N SER A 10 5.31 17.40 13.02
CA SER A 10 5.16 15.96 12.82
C SER A 10 3.70 15.52 12.90
N MET A 11 2.96 15.97 13.93
CA MET A 11 1.55 15.62 14.10
C MET A 11 0.68 16.11 12.94
N THR A 12 0.85 17.37 12.55
CA THR A 12 0.08 17.96 11.43
C THR A 12 0.45 17.30 10.10
N GLY A 13 1.74 17.04 9.87
CA GLY A 13 2.24 16.31 8.72
C GLY A 13 1.68 14.89 8.63
N SER A 14 1.69 14.15 9.73
CA SER A 14 1.14 12.80 9.85
C SER A 14 -0.37 12.76 9.65
N LEU A 15 -1.11 13.75 10.15
CA LEU A 15 -2.56 13.86 9.93
C LEU A 15 -2.89 14.09 8.45
N LEU A 16 -2.19 15.04 7.81
CA LEU A 16 -2.33 15.30 6.38
C LEU A 16 -1.90 14.08 5.55
N ALA A 17 -0.83 13.41 5.95
CA ALA A 17 -0.35 12.19 5.32
C ALA A 17 -1.38 11.05 5.42
N GLY A 18 -2.01 10.86 6.58
CA GLY A 18 -3.07 9.88 6.77
C GLY A 18 -4.31 10.20 5.93
N PHE A 19 -4.71 11.47 5.89
CA PHE A 19 -5.82 11.93 5.06
C PHE A 19 -5.54 11.70 3.57
N LEU A 20 -4.43 12.22 3.04
CA LEU A 20 -4.05 12.05 1.64
C LEU A 20 -3.77 10.58 1.30
N GLY A 21 -3.14 9.84 2.21
CA GLY A 21 -2.82 8.43 2.06
C GLY A 21 -4.07 7.54 1.98
N SER A 22 -5.11 7.85 2.76
CA SER A 22 -6.40 7.16 2.70
C SER A 22 -7.20 7.49 1.43
N LEU A 23 -7.15 8.75 0.97
CA LEU A 23 -7.83 9.17 -0.27
C LEU A 23 -7.18 8.59 -1.54
N THR A 24 -5.85 8.57 -1.58
CA THR A 24 -5.09 8.14 -2.76
C THR A 24 -4.82 6.62 -2.77
N GLY A 25 -5.01 5.95 -1.64
CA GLY A 25 -4.60 4.56 -1.44
C GLY A 25 -3.08 4.36 -1.55
N LEU A 26 -2.27 5.41 -1.69
CA LEU A 26 -0.81 5.32 -1.82
C LEU A 26 -0.12 5.11 -0.47
N GLY A 27 -0.81 5.41 0.62
CA GLY A 27 -0.31 5.39 1.99
C GLY A 27 0.39 6.69 2.41
N GLY A 28 0.36 6.96 3.72
CA GLY A 28 0.90 8.20 4.31
C GLY A 28 2.41 8.36 4.13
N GLY A 29 3.13 7.28 3.80
CA GLY A 29 4.57 7.34 3.58
C GLY A 29 5.02 8.20 2.40
N VAL A 30 4.14 8.42 1.41
CA VAL A 30 4.41 9.38 0.32
C VAL A 30 4.62 10.80 0.83
N VAL A 31 3.99 11.14 1.96
CA VAL A 31 4.08 12.46 2.58
C VAL A 31 5.08 12.47 3.73
N ILE A 32 5.08 11.43 4.58
CA ILE A 32 5.93 11.35 5.78
C ILE A 32 7.41 11.22 5.41
N VAL A 33 7.75 10.39 4.41
CA VAL A 33 9.17 10.18 4.05
C VAL A 33 9.82 11.48 3.56
N PRO A 34 9.24 12.24 2.59
CA PRO A 34 9.79 13.55 2.20
C PRO A 34 9.80 14.57 3.33
N LEU A 35 8.76 14.60 4.18
CA LEU A 35 8.69 15.53 5.30
C LEU A 35 9.86 15.33 6.26
N LEU A 36 10.14 14.08 6.65
CA LEU A 36 11.24 13.76 7.56
C LEU A 36 12.60 13.92 6.88
N THR A 37 12.75 13.49 5.63
CA THR A 37 14.05 13.52 4.94
C THR A 37 14.44 14.90 4.42
N LEU A 38 13.55 15.57 3.68
CA LEU A 38 13.82 16.88 3.07
C LEU A 38 13.52 18.04 4.03
N GLY A 39 12.47 17.90 4.86
CA GLY A 39 12.08 18.94 5.81
C GLY A 39 12.93 18.95 7.07
N LEU A 40 13.25 17.77 7.62
CA LEU A 40 13.93 17.62 8.92
C LEU A 40 15.34 17.04 8.82
N GLY A 41 15.81 16.67 7.62
CA GLY A 41 17.17 16.13 7.41
C GLY A 41 17.40 14.74 8.02
N VAL A 42 16.32 14.01 8.32
CA VAL A 42 16.38 12.67 8.92
C VAL A 42 16.89 11.67 7.87
N ASP A 43 17.69 10.69 8.29
CA ASP A 43 18.12 9.61 7.41
C ASP A 43 16.92 8.81 6.88
N ILE A 44 16.96 8.50 5.58
CA ILE A 44 15.84 7.87 4.87
C ILE A 44 15.38 6.55 5.49
N ARG A 45 16.26 5.77 6.13
CA ARG A 45 15.89 4.49 6.74
C ARG A 45 15.04 4.69 7.98
N TYR A 46 15.33 5.71 8.78
CA TYR A 46 14.52 6.10 9.93
C TYR A 46 13.20 6.73 9.49
N ALA A 47 13.22 7.54 8.43
CA ALA A 47 12.00 8.09 7.84
C ALA A 47 11.06 6.99 7.31
N ILE A 48 11.61 5.96 6.67
CA ILE A 48 10.86 4.77 6.23
C ILE A 48 10.31 3.99 7.44
N GLY A 49 11.11 3.81 8.48
CA GLY A 49 10.65 3.15 9.71
C GLY A 49 9.46 3.88 10.35
N ALA A 50 9.55 5.20 10.49
CA ALA A 50 8.47 6.04 10.98
C ALA A 50 7.23 6.00 10.07
N SER A 51 7.43 6.06 8.75
CA SER A 51 6.32 6.01 7.80
C SER A 51 5.57 4.69 7.85
N LEU A 52 6.26 3.56 8.03
CA LEU A 52 5.63 2.25 8.17
C LEU A 52 4.69 2.20 9.39
N VAL A 53 5.09 2.77 10.53
CA VAL A 53 4.24 2.85 11.73
C VAL A 53 2.96 3.63 11.43
N SER A 54 3.08 4.81 10.81
CA SER A 54 1.92 5.63 10.45
C SER A 54 1.01 4.94 9.43
N VAL A 55 1.60 4.27 8.42
CA VAL A 55 0.86 3.49 7.41
C VAL A 55 0.06 2.37 8.08
N ILE A 56 0.65 1.62 9.02
CA ILE A 56 -0.06 0.57 9.77
C ILE A 56 -1.30 1.16 10.45
N LEU A 57 -1.15 2.25 11.22
CA LEU A 57 -2.27 2.87 11.94
C LEU A 57 -3.36 3.41 11.02
N THR A 58 -2.96 4.06 9.92
CA THR A 58 -3.88 4.65 8.92
C THR A 58 -4.74 3.56 8.26
N PHE A 59 -4.13 2.45 7.87
CA PHE A 59 -4.83 1.40 7.13
C PHE A 59 -5.54 0.39 8.02
N LEU A 60 -5.10 0.14 9.25
CA LEU A 60 -5.89 -0.60 10.23
C LEU A 60 -7.22 0.12 10.51
N SER A 61 -7.17 1.45 10.67
CA SER A 61 -8.36 2.26 10.96
C SER A 61 -9.37 2.26 9.81
N SER A 62 -8.91 2.44 8.57
CA SER A 62 -9.80 2.47 7.39
C SER A 62 -10.25 1.08 6.95
N SER A 63 -9.41 0.06 7.09
CA SER A 63 -9.76 -1.31 6.69
C SER A 63 -10.92 -1.88 7.50
N ALA A 64 -11.03 -1.57 8.80
CA ALA A 64 -12.13 -2.07 9.62
C ALA A 64 -13.50 -1.62 9.10
N ALA A 65 -13.59 -0.39 8.58
CA ALA A 65 -14.81 0.14 7.98
C ALA A 65 -15.16 -0.57 6.67
N TYR A 66 -14.20 -0.69 5.74
CA TYR A 66 -14.46 -1.29 4.42
C TYR A 66 -14.79 -2.79 4.47
N VAL A 67 -14.17 -3.51 5.41
CA VAL A 67 -14.51 -4.92 5.64
C VAL A 67 -15.92 -5.07 6.20
N LYS A 68 -16.34 -4.16 7.09
CA LYS A 68 -17.71 -4.16 7.63
C LYS A 68 -18.77 -3.81 6.59
N GLU A 69 -18.44 -2.94 5.64
CA GLU A 69 -19.34 -2.51 4.54
C GLU A 69 -19.44 -3.53 3.40
N GLY A 70 -18.60 -4.57 3.38
CA GLY A 70 -18.67 -5.66 2.39
C GLY A 70 -18.11 -5.32 1.02
N PHE A 71 -17.38 -4.20 0.88
CA PHE A 71 -16.71 -3.83 -0.38
C PHE A 71 -15.39 -4.57 -0.60
N SER A 72 -14.70 -4.97 0.48
CA SER A 72 -13.42 -5.66 0.40
C SER A 72 -13.59 -7.16 0.12
N ASN A 73 -12.90 -7.69 -0.90
CA ASN A 73 -12.81 -9.13 -1.12
C ASN A 73 -11.67 -9.73 -0.28
N ILE A 74 -12.00 -10.19 0.92
CA ILE A 74 -11.03 -10.77 1.87
C ILE A 74 -10.32 -12.00 1.28
N ARG A 75 -10.98 -12.80 0.43
CA ARG A 75 -10.37 -14.01 -0.13
C ARG A 75 -9.27 -13.68 -1.12
N ILE A 76 -9.53 -12.76 -2.06
CA ILE A 76 -8.50 -12.22 -2.96
C ILE A 76 -7.42 -11.54 -2.15
N GLY A 77 -7.80 -10.72 -1.18
CA GLY A 77 -6.90 -10.03 -0.27
C GLY A 77 -5.92 -10.99 0.38
N MET A 78 -6.39 -12.03 1.06
CA MET A 78 -5.52 -13.04 1.72
C MET A 78 -4.60 -13.77 0.74
N PHE A 79 -5.10 -14.13 -0.45
CA PHE A 79 -4.28 -14.84 -1.44
C PHE A 79 -3.15 -13.96 -1.98
N LEU A 80 -3.49 -12.75 -2.41
CA LEU A 80 -2.51 -11.78 -2.90
C LEU A 80 -1.59 -11.29 -1.78
N GLU A 81 -2.08 -11.28 -0.53
CA GLU A 81 -1.31 -10.81 0.62
C GLU A 81 -0.10 -11.68 0.94
N MET A 82 -0.16 -12.97 0.60
CA MET A 82 1.01 -13.85 0.67
C MET A 82 2.13 -13.34 -0.25
N ALA A 83 1.80 -12.96 -1.48
CA ALA A 83 2.78 -12.44 -2.44
C ALA A 83 3.36 -11.10 -1.97
N THR A 84 2.49 -10.14 -1.60
CA THR A 84 2.93 -8.82 -1.12
C THR A 84 3.76 -8.92 0.14
N THR A 85 3.39 -9.79 1.09
CA THR A 85 4.16 -9.98 2.33
C THR A 85 5.55 -10.54 2.03
N MET A 86 5.65 -11.58 1.18
CA MET A 86 6.95 -12.12 0.78
C MET A 86 7.81 -11.08 0.08
N GLY A 87 7.22 -10.31 -0.83
CA GLY A 87 7.88 -9.18 -1.49
C GLY A 87 8.36 -8.14 -0.47
N ALA A 88 7.51 -7.74 0.47
CA ALA A 88 7.81 -6.75 1.49
C ALA A 88 8.96 -7.13 2.40
N LEU A 89 9.00 -8.38 2.86
CA LEU A 89 10.13 -8.88 3.65
C LEU A 89 11.43 -8.79 2.85
N LEU A 90 11.42 -9.20 1.58
CA LEU A 90 12.59 -9.09 0.71
C LEU A 90 12.99 -7.62 0.45
N GLY A 91 12.02 -6.74 0.20
CA GLY A 91 12.24 -5.31 0.02
C GLY A 91 12.86 -4.65 1.25
N ALA A 92 12.33 -4.95 2.43
CA ALA A 92 12.85 -4.44 3.70
C ALA A 92 14.26 -4.97 4.00
N MET A 93 14.54 -6.24 3.73
CA MET A 93 15.88 -6.80 3.86
C MET A 93 16.87 -6.15 2.88
N LEU A 94 16.43 -5.85 1.67
CA LEU A 94 17.23 -5.21 0.63
C LEU A 94 17.51 -3.74 0.93
N ALA A 95 16.54 -3.01 1.50
CA ALA A 95 16.68 -1.62 1.93
C ALA A 95 17.89 -1.41 2.85
N ALA A 96 18.16 -2.39 3.71
CA ALA A 96 19.28 -2.29 4.63
C ALA A 96 20.64 -2.60 3.99
N ARG A 97 20.69 -3.17 2.78
CA ARG A 97 21.92 -3.46 2.04
C ARG A 97 22.23 -2.45 0.94
N ILE A 98 21.22 -1.76 0.43
CA ILE A 98 21.38 -0.77 -0.64
C ILE A 98 21.78 0.60 -0.05
N PRO A 99 22.60 1.40 -0.77
CA PRO A 99 22.91 2.78 -0.39
C PRO A 99 21.65 3.64 -0.29
N THR A 100 21.59 4.54 0.70
CA THR A 100 20.45 5.46 0.90
C THR A 100 20.14 6.31 -0.32
N ALA A 101 21.16 6.74 -1.07
CA ALA A 101 20.99 7.46 -2.34
C ALA A 101 20.20 6.66 -3.39
N ALA A 102 20.45 5.36 -3.50
CA ALA A 102 19.70 4.51 -4.43
C ALA A 102 18.25 4.31 -3.98
N ILE A 103 17.99 4.21 -2.68
CA ILE A 103 16.62 4.17 -2.13
C ILE A 103 15.88 5.47 -2.46
N ALA A 104 16.53 6.62 -2.29
CA ALA A 104 15.95 7.93 -2.61
C ALA A 104 15.62 8.06 -4.11
N VAL A 105 16.49 7.57 -5.01
CA VAL A 105 16.22 7.55 -6.45
C VAL A 105 15.02 6.65 -6.77
N ILE A 106 14.98 5.43 -6.22
CA ILE A 106 13.86 4.50 -6.44
C ILE A 106 12.56 5.12 -5.92
N PHE A 107 12.59 5.74 -4.73
CA PHE A 107 11.47 6.46 -4.15
C PHE A 107 10.95 7.56 -5.11
N GLY A 108 11.85 8.42 -5.60
CA GLY A 108 11.50 9.49 -6.53
C GLY A 108 10.88 8.98 -7.83
N VAL A 109 11.44 7.91 -8.42
CA VAL A 109 10.89 7.27 -9.63
C VAL A 109 9.48 6.73 -9.36
N VAL A 110 9.27 6.06 -8.22
CA VAL A 110 7.95 5.51 -7.85
C VAL A 110 6.93 6.63 -7.61
N LEU A 111 7.34 7.77 -7.03
CA LEU A 111 6.45 8.93 -6.88
C LEU A 111 6.04 9.52 -8.23
N ILE A 112 6.99 9.73 -9.14
CA ILE A 112 6.70 10.24 -10.49
C ILE A 112 5.75 9.29 -11.22
N TYR A 113 6.02 7.98 -11.14
CA TYR A 113 5.18 6.97 -11.76
C TYR A 113 3.77 6.94 -11.15
N SER A 114 3.66 7.04 -9.82
CA SER A 114 2.37 7.11 -9.12
C SER A 114 1.57 8.35 -9.51
N ALA A 115 2.24 9.51 -9.61
CA ALA A 115 1.62 10.75 -10.08
C ALA A 115 1.11 10.62 -11.53
N TYR A 116 1.93 10.05 -12.42
CA TYR A 116 1.54 9.78 -13.81
C TYR A 116 0.30 8.88 -13.90
N LEU A 117 0.27 7.80 -13.12
CA LEU A 117 -0.87 6.88 -13.09
C LEU A 117 -2.12 7.53 -12.54
N SER A 118 -2.00 8.38 -11.52
CA SER A 118 -3.13 9.10 -10.93
C SER A 118 -3.78 10.08 -11.92
N LEU A 119 -3.03 10.59 -12.90
CA LEU A 119 -3.55 11.44 -13.97
C LEU A 119 -4.31 10.66 -15.06
N HIS A 120 -4.24 9.33 -15.07
CA HIS A 120 -4.89 8.47 -16.05
C HIS A 120 -5.97 7.62 -15.36
N PRO A 121 -7.22 8.12 -15.25
CA PRO A 121 -8.29 7.41 -14.58
C PRO A 121 -8.48 5.99 -15.16
N PRO A 122 -8.66 4.98 -14.30
CA PRO A 122 -8.91 3.63 -14.78
C PRO A 122 -10.23 3.53 -15.56
N HIS A 123 -10.20 2.78 -16.66
CA HIS A 123 -11.39 2.46 -17.43
C HIS A 123 -12.19 1.39 -16.70
N GLY A 124 -13.35 1.78 -16.17
CA GLY A 124 -14.31 0.85 -15.55
C GLY A 124 -14.92 -0.07 -16.60
N GLN A 125 -14.21 -1.14 -16.96
CA GLN A 125 -14.78 -2.25 -17.70
C GLN A 125 -15.05 -3.38 -16.70
N VAL A 126 -16.32 -3.54 -16.31
CA VAL A 126 -16.80 -4.77 -15.66
C VAL A 126 -16.86 -5.82 -16.77
N GLY A 127 -15.76 -6.55 -16.95
CA GLY A 127 -15.68 -7.63 -17.93
C GLY A 127 -16.65 -8.74 -17.57
N LEU A 128 -17.61 -9.03 -18.44
CA LEU A 128 -18.47 -10.22 -18.39
C LEU A 128 -17.73 -11.49 -18.90
N GLU A 129 -16.40 -11.45 -18.91
CA GLU A 129 -15.56 -12.50 -19.47
C GLU A 129 -15.38 -13.66 -18.48
N ALA A 130 -15.10 -14.85 -18.99
CA ALA A 130 -15.01 -16.06 -18.18
C ALA A 130 -13.75 -16.08 -17.29
N SER A 131 -13.91 -16.42 -16.01
CA SER A 131 -12.82 -16.49 -15.02
C SER A 131 -11.71 -17.47 -15.40
N ASP A 132 -10.48 -17.15 -15.02
CA ASP A 132 -9.33 -18.06 -15.21
C ASP A 132 -9.45 -19.36 -14.38
N PRO A 133 -8.81 -20.47 -14.79
CA PRO A 133 -8.87 -21.75 -14.07
C PRO A 133 -8.42 -21.66 -12.60
N LEU A 134 -7.45 -20.78 -12.32
CA LEU A 134 -6.99 -20.52 -10.96
C LEU A 134 -7.99 -19.69 -10.15
N ALA A 135 -8.69 -18.74 -10.78
CA ALA A 135 -9.74 -17.96 -10.13
C ALA A 135 -10.92 -18.85 -9.74
N VAL A 136 -11.32 -19.77 -10.63
CA VAL A 136 -12.37 -20.78 -10.33
C VAL A 136 -11.92 -21.73 -9.24
N ARG A 137 -10.69 -22.26 -9.32
CA ARG A 137 -10.15 -23.22 -8.33
C ARG A 137 -10.03 -22.62 -6.93
N LEU A 138 -9.62 -21.36 -6.84
CA LEU A 138 -9.48 -20.61 -5.59
C LEU A 138 -10.78 -19.90 -5.16
N ARG A 139 -11.86 -20.03 -5.95
CA ARG A 139 -13.17 -19.39 -5.71
C ARG A 139 -13.03 -17.87 -5.47
N LEU A 140 -12.27 -17.18 -6.31
CA LEU A 140 -11.93 -15.76 -6.11
C LEU A 140 -13.05 -14.80 -6.56
N ASP A 141 -13.95 -15.26 -7.42
CA ASP A 141 -15.10 -14.50 -7.89
C ASP A 141 -16.01 -14.10 -6.72
N ALA A 142 -16.56 -12.89 -6.78
CA ALA A 142 -17.42 -12.35 -5.74
C ALA A 142 -18.41 -11.32 -6.30
N SER A 143 -19.20 -10.74 -5.41
CA SER A 143 -20.05 -9.58 -5.71
C SER A 143 -19.78 -8.48 -4.70
N TYR A 144 -20.04 -7.24 -5.08
CA TYR A 144 -19.97 -6.09 -4.18
C TYR A 144 -21.32 -5.35 -4.16
N PRO A 145 -21.68 -4.72 -3.04
CA PRO A 145 -22.97 -4.04 -2.90
C PRO A 145 -23.03 -2.77 -3.75
N THR A 146 -24.14 -2.55 -4.45
CA THR A 146 -24.46 -1.26 -5.10
C THR A 146 -25.89 -0.82 -4.76
N LEU A 147 -26.24 0.44 -5.06
CA LEU A 147 -27.59 0.99 -4.81
C LEU A 147 -28.69 0.20 -5.54
N ASP A 148 -28.35 -0.41 -6.68
CA ASP A 148 -29.27 -1.17 -7.53
C ASP A 148 -29.22 -2.70 -7.28
N GLY A 149 -28.48 -3.14 -6.25
CA GLY A 149 -28.29 -4.55 -5.90
C GLY A 149 -26.83 -5.02 -5.97
N PRO A 150 -26.53 -6.28 -5.61
CA PRO A 150 -25.17 -6.81 -5.68
C PRO A 150 -24.74 -7.03 -7.14
N VAL A 151 -23.58 -6.49 -7.52
CA VAL A 151 -22.97 -6.68 -8.84
C VAL A 151 -21.87 -7.72 -8.74
N ALA A 152 -22.01 -8.83 -9.47
CA ALA A 152 -21.00 -9.89 -9.55
C ALA A 152 -19.85 -9.47 -10.48
N TYR A 153 -18.64 -9.92 -10.18
CA TYR A 153 -17.47 -9.76 -11.03
C TYR A 153 -16.62 -11.04 -11.02
N HIS A 154 -15.88 -11.23 -12.11
CA HIS A 154 -14.99 -12.35 -12.32
C HIS A 154 -13.53 -11.90 -12.24
N VAL A 155 -12.67 -12.78 -11.72
CA VAL A 155 -11.25 -12.49 -11.53
C VAL A 155 -10.43 -13.11 -12.64
N HIS A 156 -9.55 -12.30 -13.23
CA HIS A 156 -8.67 -12.71 -14.32
C HIS A 156 -7.20 -12.58 -13.96
N ALA A 157 -6.34 -13.18 -14.78
CA ALA A 157 -4.87 -13.12 -14.74
C ALA A 157 -4.26 -13.31 -13.34
N VAL A 158 -4.77 -14.27 -12.57
CA VAL A 158 -4.35 -14.52 -11.18
C VAL A 158 -2.83 -14.64 -11.01
N PRO A 159 -2.07 -15.36 -11.87
CA PRO A 159 -0.61 -15.40 -11.78
C PRO A 159 0.05 -14.03 -11.96
N THR A 160 -0.40 -13.27 -12.95
CA THR A 160 0.11 -11.92 -13.23
C THR A 160 -0.17 -11.00 -12.05
N GLY A 161 -1.38 -11.05 -11.50
CA GLY A 161 -1.76 -10.34 -10.28
C GLY A 161 -0.86 -10.70 -9.11
N PHE A 162 -0.61 -12.00 -8.88
CA PHE A 162 0.28 -12.47 -7.82
C PHE A 162 1.73 -11.97 -7.99
N SER A 163 2.28 -12.02 -9.21
CA SER A 163 3.62 -11.51 -9.49
C SER A 163 3.71 -9.99 -9.28
N LEU A 164 2.71 -9.23 -9.72
CA LEU A 164 2.65 -7.78 -9.50
C LEU A 164 2.52 -7.44 -8.01
N MET A 165 1.78 -8.24 -7.25
CA MET A 165 1.68 -8.11 -5.79
C MET A 165 3.01 -8.33 -5.10
N PHE A 166 3.79 -9.33 -5.53
CA PHE A 166 5.14 -9.51 -5.02
C PHE A 166 6.03 -8.27 -5.26
N VAL A 167 5.98 -7.68 -6.46
CA VAL A 167 6.72 -6.45 -6.77
C VAL A 167 6.22 -5.27 -5.94
N ALA A 168 4.91 -5.10 -5.82
CA ALA A 168 4.31 -4.07 -4.98
C ALA A 168 4.77 -4.21 -3.52
N GLY A 169 4.76 -5.44 -3.00
CA GLY A 169 5.31 -5.79 -1.69
C GLY A 169 6.75 -5.34 -1.54
N ALA A 170 7.63 -5.72 -2.48
CA ALA A 170 9.04 -5.34 -2.44
C ALA A 170 9.23 -3.82 -2.42
N LEU A 171 8.47 -3.08 -3.24
CA LEU A 171 8.47 -1.61 -3.20
C LEU A 171 7.95 -1.08 -1.86
N SER A 172 6.92 -1.69 -1.29
CA SER A 172 6.37 -1.31 0.02
C SER A 172 7.42 -1.43 1.12
N GLY A 173 8.12 -2.56 1.21
CA GLY A 173 9.16 -2.79 2.22
C GLY A 173 10.42 -1.97 1.99
N LEU A 174 10.75 -1.68 0.72
CA LEU A 174 11.91 -0.87 0.37
C LEU A 174 11.70 0.63 0.64
N LEU A 175 10.47 1.13 0.43
CA LEU A 175 10.17 2.56 0.39
C LEU A 175 9.31 3.06 1.56
N GLY A 176 8.69 2.16 2.34
CA GLY A 176 7.84 2.56 3.46
C GLY A 176 6.52 3.22 3.09
N ILE A 177 6.16 3.25 1.81
CA ILE A 177 4.95 3.96 1.33
C ILE A 177 3.68 3.13 1.44
N GLY A 178 3.75 1.80 1.50
CA GLY A 178 2.56 0.93 1.49
C GLY A 178 2.18 0.39 0.11
N SER A 179 2.76 0.91 -0.98
CA SER A 179 2.61 0.46 -2.39
C SER A 179 1.19 0.42 -2.94
N GLY A 180 0.22 1.05 -2.28
CA GLY A 180 -1.18 0.74 -2.54
C GLY A 180 -1.68 1.13 -3.92
N ALA A 181 -1.21 2.23 -4.56
CA ALA A 181 -1.56 2.47 -5.96
C ALA A 181 -1.10 1.36 -6.91
N VAL A 182 0.10 0.79 -6.67
CA VAL A 182 0.59 -0.36 -7.45
C VAL A 182 -0.33 -1.56 -7.25
N LYS A 183 -0.75 -1.82 -6.01
CA LYS A 183 -1.70 -2.91 -5.69
C LYS A 183 -3.05 -2.69 -6.37
N VAL A 184 -3.62 -1.49 -6.27
CA VAL A 184 -4.91 -1.13 -6.88
C VAL A 184 -4.86 -1.30 -8.39
N LEU A 185 -3.81 -0.80 -9.04
CA LEU A 185 -3.66 -0.90 -10.49
C LEU A 185 -3.43 -2.33 -10.97
N ALA A 186 -2.72 -3.14 -10.19
CA ALA A 186 -2.57 -4.56 -10.50
C ALA A 186 -3.91 -5.30 -10.41
N MET A 187 -4.72 -5.04 -9.38
CA MET A 187 -6.04 -5.65 -9.25
C MET A 187 -7.01 -5.15 -10.33
N ASP A 188 -7.01 -3.84 -10.60
CA ASP A 188 -7.93 -3.21 -11.56
C ASP A 188 -7.54 -3.52 -13.01
N ARG A 189 -6.29 -3.25 -13.42
CA ARG A 189 -5.88 -3.38 -14.83
C ARG A 189 -5.42 -4.77 -15.22
N ALA A 190 -4.79 -5.52 -14.31
CA ALA A 190 -4.32 -6.87 -14.64
C ALA A 190 -5.39 -7.92 -14.33
N MET A 191 -6.08 -7.79 -13.19
CA MET A 191 -7.07 -8.78 -12.75
C MET A 191 -8.52 -8.42 -13.07
N HIS A 192 -8.77 -7.25 -13.66
CA HIS A 192 -10.11 -6.72 -13.99
C HIS A 192 -11.07 -6.66 -12.80
N ILE A 193 -10.53 -6.49 -11.60
CA ILE A 193 -11.32 -6.33 -10.38
C ILE A 193 -11.83 -4.89 -10.34
N PRO A 194 -13.13 -4.66 -10.10
CA PRO A 194 -13.70 -3.31 -10.05
C PRO A 194 -12.90 -2.38 -9.15
N PHE A 195 -12.55 -1.19 -9.64
CA PHE A 195 -11.74 -0.21 -8.91
C PHE A 195 -12.12 -0.02 -7.44
N LYS A 196 -13.43 0.07 -7.12
CA LYS A 196 -13.94 0.19 -5.74
C LYS A 196 -13.56 -0.99 -4.84
N VAL A 197 -13.60 -2.21 -5.39
CA VAL A 197 -13.21 -3.43 -4.67
C VAL A 197 -11.69 -3.50 -4.57
N SER A 198 -10.98 -3.14 -5.63
CA SER A 198 -9.51 -3.09 -5.67
C SER A 198 -8.94 -2.16 -4.60
N THR A 199 -9.46 -0.93 -4.48
CA THR A 199 -9.01 0.06 -3.48
C THR A 199 -9.30 -0.38 -2.05
N THR A 200 -10.50 -0.88 -1.78
CA THR A 200 -10.90 -1.33 -0.44
C THR A 200 -10.18 -2.60 -0.02
N THR A 201 -9.94 -3.53 -0.94
CA THR A 201 -9.16 -4.76 -0.69
C THR A 201 -7.68 -4.43 -0.49
N SER A 202 -7.12 -3.50 -1.27
CA SER A 202 -5.72 -3.08 -1.10
C SER A 202 -5.50 -2.38 0.24
N ASN A 203 -6.45 -1.57 0.72
CA ASN A 203 -6.31 -0.86 1.99
C ASN A 203 -6.07 -1.82 3.16
N PHE A 204 -6.81 -2.94 3.22
CA PHE A 204 -6.56 -4.00 4.19
C PHE A 204 -5.14 -4.57 4.07
N MET A 205 -4.74 -4.90 2.84
CA MET A 205 -3.44 -5.49 2.53
C MET A 205 -2.28 -4.56 2.89
N ILE A 206 -2.41 -3.24 2.71
CA ILE A 206 -1.33 -2.28 2.99
C ILE A 206 -0.93 -2.33 4.47
N GLY A 207 -1.89 -2.37 5.39
CA GLY A 207 -1.62 -2.44 6.82
C GLY A 207 -0.83 -3.71 7.21
N VAL A 208 -1.24 -4.86 6.67
CA VAL A 208 -0.58 -6.16 6.94
C VAL A 208 0.83 -6.19 6.35
N THR A 209 1.00 -5.79 5.10
CA THR A 209 2.32 -5.72 4.42
C THR A 209 3.27 -4.75 5.13
N ALA A 210 2.75 -3.61 5.58
CA ALA A 210 3.52 -2.62 6.32
C ALA A 210 3.95 -3.17 7.69
N ALA A 211 3.08 -3.89 8.39
CA ALA A 211 3.43 -4.55 9.66
C ALA A 211 4.54 -5.59 9.49
N ALA A 212 4.49 -6.41 8.43
CA ALA A 212 5.55 -7.37 8.12
C ALA A 212 6.90 -6.67 7.87
N SER A 213 6.89 -5.58 7.09
CA SER A 213 8.09 -4.78 6.82
C SER A 213 8.61 -4.10 8.08
N ALA A 214 7.72 -3.50 8.88
CA ALA A 214 8.06 -2.78 10.10
C ALA A 214 8.77 -3.69 11.11
N GLY A 215 8.39 -4.97 11.20
CA GLY A 215 9.11 -5.94 12.03
C GLY A 215 10.61 -6.07 11.67
N ILE A 216 10.96 -5.98 10.38
CA ILE A 216 12.36 -5.99 9.93
C ILE A 216 13.08 -4.69 10.30
N TYR A 217 12.43 -3.53 10.10
CA TYR A 217 13.01 -2.24 10.46
C TYR A 217 13.19 -2.09 11.98
N LEU A 218 12.24 -2.59 12.76
CA LEU A 218 12.29 -2.63 14.22
C LEU A 218 13.46 -3.48 14.70
N ASN A 219 13.60 -4.70 14.17
CA ASN A 219 14.71 -5.60 14.51
C ASN A 219 16.09 -5.02 14.14
N ARG A 220 16.14 -4.11 13.17
CA ARG A 220 17.38 -3.40 12.79
C ARG A 220 17.60 -2.07 13.52
N GLY A 221 16.69 -1.65 14.39
CA GLY A 221 16.81 -0.40 15.14
C GLY A 221 16.53 0.86 14.31
N TYR A 222 15.81 0.75 13.19
CA TYR A 222 15.44 1.87 12.32
C TYR A 222 14.06 2.47 12.62
N ILE A 223 13.41 2.04 13.72
CA ILE A 223 12.18 2.66 14.21
C ILE A 223 12.52 3.40 15.49
N ASP A 224 12.62 4.73 15.38
CA ASP A 224 12.79 5.63 16.52
C ASP A 224 11.41 6.10 17.00
N PRO A 225 11.02 5.85 18.25
CA PRO A 225 9.74 6.30 18.79
C PRO A 225 9.51 7.81 18.69
N GLY A 226 10.56 8.64 18.76
CA GLY A 226 10.47 10.09 18.64
C GLY A 226 10.17 10.57 17.22
N LEU A 227 10.51 9.77 16.20
CA LEU A 227 10.17 10.04 14.81
C LEU A 227 8.83 9.43 14.39
N ALA A 228 8.36 8.42 15.13
CA ALA A 228 7.14 7.66 14.84
C ALA A 228 5.91 8.11 15.66
N MET A 229 5.96 9.28 16.31
CA MET A 229 4.84 9.92 17.01
C MET A 229 3.92 10.68 16.05
#